data_AF-D6XTF2-F1
#
_entry.id   AF-D6XTF2-F1
#
_cell.length_a   1.000
_cell.length_b   1.000
_cell.length_c   1.000
_cell.angle_alpha   90.00
_cell.angle_beta   90.00
_cell.angle_gamma   90.00
#
_symmetry.space_group_name_H-M   'P 1'
#
loop_
_entity.id
_entity.type
_entity.pdbx_description
1 polymer ?
#
loop_
_entity_poly.entity_id
_entity_poly.type
_entity_poly.pdbx_seq_one_letter_code
_entity_poly.pdbx_strand_id
1 'polypeptide(L)'
;MKGTSAFKRLLFWGGLIIIAGGGVTAVFLALNFYLVPPEIDPQTGEELYEGMLHPQRAWIAVAVFMGTFITGLFLIGMSKILALLSDILDQLSK
;
A
#
# COMPACT_ATOMS: atom_id res chain seq x y z
N MET A 1 -3.95 -6.17 32.56
CA MET A 1 -3.40 -5.66 31.27
C MET A 1 -4.43 -5.76 30.13
N LYS A 2 -5.54 -5.00 30.15
CA LYS A 2 -6.56 -5.06 29.07
C LYS A 2 -6.19 -4.24 27.81
N GLY A 3 -5.33 -3.22 27.93
CA GLY A 3 -4.98 -2.32 26.81
C GLY A 3 -4.09 -2.94 25.72
N THR A 4 -3.22 -3.88 26.07
CA THR A 4 -2.29 -4.53 25.12
C THR A 4 -3.02 -5.38 24.06
N SER A 5 -4.16 -5.99 24.38
CA SER A 5 -4.96 -6.75 23.41
C SER A 5 -5.62 -5.85 22.35
N ALA A 6 -6.13 -4.70 22.75
CA ALA A 6 -6.81 -3.77 21.83
C ALA A 6 -5.81 -3.13 20.87
N PHE A 7 -4.65 -2.70 21.38
CA PHE A 7 -3.58 -2.11 20.58
C PHE A 7 -3.01 -3.09 19.54
N LYS A 8 -2.76 -4.36 19.90
CA LYS A 8 -2.32 -5.41 18.96
C LYS A 8 -3.32 -5.58 17.80
N ARG A 9 -4.61 -5.71 18.12
CA ARG A 9 -5.68 -5.83 17.11
C ARG A 9 -5.74 -4.60 16.22
N LEU A 10 -5.58 -3.41 16.77
CA LEU A 10 -5.58 -2.16 16.02
C LEU A 10 -4.42 -2.09 15.03
N LEU A 11 -3.21 -2.50 15.43
CA LEU A 11 -2.06 -2.57 14.51
C LEU A 11 -2.28 -3.57 13.38
N PHE A 12 -2.80 -4.76 13.69
CA PHE A 12 -3.07 -5.79 12.69
C PHE A 12 -4.12 -5.34 11.67
N TRP A 13 -5.30 -4.89 12.14
CA TRP A 13 -6.37 -4.43 11.27
C TRP A 13 -6.02 -3.14 10.54
N GLY A 14 -5.33 -2.21 11.22
CA GLY A 14 -4.83 -0.98 10.60
C GLY A 14 -3.85 -1.27 9.47
N GLY A 15 -2.92 -2.21 9.66
CA GLY A 15 -2.02 -2.65 8.60
C GLY A 15 -2.75 -3.24 7.39
N LEU A 16 -3.76 -4.08 7.62
CA LEU A 16 -4.60 -4.63 6.54
C LEU A 16 -5.38 -3.55 5.79
N ILE A 17 -5.97 -2.59 6.50
CA ILE A 17 -6.71 -1.47 5.90
C ILE A 17 -5.79 -0.61 5.06
N ILE A 18 -4.56 -0.33 5.52
CA ILE A 18 -3.57 0.44 4.76
C ILE A 18 -3.19 -0.29 3.47
N ILE A 19 -2.95 -1.60 3.53
CA ILE A 19 -2.64 -2.41 2.33
C ILE A 19 -3.80 -2.36 1.34
N ALA A 20 -5.02 -2.62 1.81
CA ALA A 20 -6.21 -2.64 0.96
C ALA A 20 -6.48 -1.25 0.34
N GLY A 21 -6.45 -0.19 1.15
CA GLY A 21 -6.65 1.18 0.69
C GLY A 21 -5.58 1.63 -0.29
N GLY A 22 -4.33 1.26 -0.05
CA GLY A 22 -3.21 1.51 -0.96
C GLY A 22 -3.35 0.79 -2.29
N GLY A 23 -3.76 -0.49 -2.27
CA GLY A 23 -4.08 -1.27 -3.47
C GLY A 23 -5.20 -0.64 -4.29
N VAL A 24 -6.31 -0.26 -3.65
CA VAL A 24 -7.42 0.43 -4.32
C VAL A 24 -6.95 1.75 -4.95
N THR A 25 -6.20 2.56 -4.19
CA THR A 25 -5.68 3.85 -4.68
C THR A 25 -4.75 3.67 -5.88
N ALA A 26 -3.86 2.68 -5.84
CA ALA A 26 -2.95 2.39 -6.94
C ALA A 26 -3.70 1.96 -8.22
N VAL A 27 -4.76 1.16 -8.08
CA VAL A 27 -5.63 0.78 -9.21
C VAL A 27 -6.33 2.01 -9.80
N PHE A 28 -6.88 2.89 -8.96
CA PHE A 28 -7.50 4.13 -9.43
C PHE A 28 -6.52 5.04 -10.18
N LEU A 29 -5.29 5.18 -9.68
CA LEU A 29 -4.24 5.95 -10.35
C LEU A 29 -3.85 5.32 -11.70
N ALA A 30 -3.64 4.01 -11.74
CA ALA A 30 -3.30 3.30 -12.97
C ALA A 30 -4.40 3.41 -14.03
N LEU A 31 -5.67 3.25 -13.64
CA LEU A 31 -6.82 3.44 -14.53
C LEU A 31 -6.92 4.86 -15.04
N ASN A 32 -6.67 5.86 -14.18
CA ASN A 32 -6.71 7.25 -14.60
C ASN A 32 -5.72 7.54 -15.74
N PHE A 33 -4.51 6.96 -15.69
CA PHE A 33 -3.53 7.11 -16.76
C PHE A 33 -3.91 6.34 -18.04
N TYR A 34 -4.57 5.20 -17.91
CA TYR A 34 -5.02 4.42 -19.07
C TYR A 34 -6.18 5.06 -19.82
N LEU A 35 -7.00 5.87 -19.12
CA LEU A 35 -8.16 6.55 -19.71
C LEU A 35 -7.80 7.88 -20.38
N VAL A 36 -6.56 8.34 -20.30
CA VAL A 36 -6.12 9.55 -21.02
C VAL A 36 -6.08 9.23 -22.51
N PRO A 37 -6.82 9.97 -23.36
CA PRO A 37 -6.82 9.73 -24.80
C PRO A 37 -5.41 9.99 -25.38
N PRO A 38 -4.99 9.21 -26.39
CA PRO A 38 -3.69 9.40 -27.02
C PRO A 38 -3.61 10.76 -27.71
N GLU A 39 -2.42 11.37 -27.65
CA GLU A 39 -2.12 12.61 -28.38
C GLU A 39 -1.64 12.25 -29.79
N ILE A 40 -2.14 12.93 -30.82
CA ILE A 40 -1.72 12.67 -32.21
C ILE A 40 -0.58 13.60 -32.56
N ASP A 41 0.59 13.05 -32.91
CA ASP A 41 1.72 13.85 -33.38
C ASP A 41 1.35 14.50 -34.72
N PRO A 42 1.33 15.85 -34.81
CA PRO A 42 0.94 16.57 -36.02
C PRO A 42 1.93 16.40 -37.19
N GLN A 43 3.16 15.92 -36.96
CA GLN A 43 4.16 15.74 -38.00
C GLN A 43 4.16 14.33 -38.60
N THR A 44 3.91 13.32 -37.77
CA THR A 44 4.02 11.90 -38.14
C THR A 44 2.66 11.21 -38.24
N GLY A 45 1.63 11.75 -37.60
CA GLY A 45 0.31 11.14 -37.47
C GLY A 45 0.27 9.98 -36.48
N GLU A 46 1.33 9.75 -35.70
CA GLU A 46 1.39 8.67 -34.72
C GLU A 46 0.54 8.96 -33.48
N GLU A 47 -0.11 7.92 -32.94
CA GLU A 47 -0.83 7.97 -31.67
C GLU A 47 0.14 7.78 -30.51
N LEU A 48 0.38 8.85 -29.75
CA LEU A 48 1.21 8.84 -28.55
C LEU A 48 0.35 8.63 -27.32
N TYR A 49 0.37 7.40 -26.81
CA TYR A 49 -0.32 7.04 -25.59
C TYR A 49 0.36 7.67 -24.37
N GLU A 50 -0.43 7.96 -23.34
CA GLU A 50 0.03 8.62 -22.11
C GLU A 50 1.19 7.88 -21.42
N GLY A 51 1.26 6.55 -21.52
CA GLY A 51 2.37 5.75 -21.00
C GLY A 51 3.71 5.97 -21.72
N MET A 52 3.67 6.41 -22.99
CA MET A 52 4.86 6.77 -23.78
C MET A 52 5.31 8.19 -23.49
N LEU A 53 4.35 9.13 -23.35
CA LEU A 53 4.61 10.54 -23.07
C LEU A 53 5.08 10.77 -21.63
N HIS A 54 4.46 10.07 -20.67
CA HIS A 54 4.65 10.31 -19.25
C HIS A 54 4.87 9.00 -18.46
N PRO A 55 5.93 8.22 -18.77
CA PRO A 55 6.17 6.92 -18.12
C PRO A 55 6.31 7.03 -16.59
N GLN A 56 6.79 8.17 -16.10
CA GLN A 56 6.89 8.50 -14.66
C GLN A 56 5.55 8.43 -13.91
N ARG A 57 4.41 8.65 -14.57
CA ARG A 57 3.09 8.59 -13.94
C ARG A 57 2.75 7.15 -13.50
N ALA A 58 3.08 6.15 -14.31
CA ALA A 58 2.89 4.74 -13.93
C ALA A 58 3.70 4.35 -12.69
N TRP A 59 4.90 4.91 -12.52
CA TRP A 59 5.74 4.68 -11.35
C TRP A 59 5.14 5.24 -10.05
N ILE A 60 4.31 6.30 -10.12
CA ILE A 60 3.62 6.85 -8.95
C ILE A 60 2.63 5.82 -8.38
N ALA A 61 1.84 5.16 -9.23
CA ALA A 61 0.88 4.14 -8.79
C ALA A 61 1.60 2.96 -8.11
N VAL A 62 2.72 2.52 -8.69
CA VAL A 62 3.56 1.45 -8.12
C VAL A 62 4.17 1.90 -6.78
N ALA A 63 4.70 3.12 -6.69
CA ALA A 63 5.29 3.65 -5.47
C ALA A 63 4.26 3.76 -4.33
N VAL A 64 3.04 4.23 -4.63
CA VAL A 64 1.93 4.29 -3.68
C VAL A 64 1.57 2.90 -3.17
N PHE A 65 1.47 1.92 -4.07
CA PHE A 65 1.20 0.53 -3.68
C PHE A 65 2.31 -0.05 -2.81
N MET A 66 3.57 0.09 -3.23
CA MET A 66 4.71 -0.45 -2.48
C MET A 66 4.86 0.19 -1.10
N GLY A 67 4.69 1.51 -1.00
CA GLY A 67 4.75 2.23 0.27
C GLY A 67 3.69 1.74 1.25
N THR A 68 2.43 1.72 0.82
CA THR A 68 1.30 1.22 1.63
C THR A 68 1.45 -0.26 1.98
N PHE A 69 1.94 -1.08 1.05
CA PHE A 69 2.18 -2.50 1.27
C PHE A 69 3.25 -2.73 2.35
N ILE A 70 4.42 -2.09 2.22
CA ILE A 70 5.51 -2.20 3.20
C ILE A 70 5.07 -1.68 4.56
N THR A 71 4.43 -0.51 4.62
CA THR A 71 3.93 0.07 5.89
C THR A 71 2.92 -0.85 6.55
N GLY A 72 1.97 -1.41 5.79
CA GLY A 72 0.99 -2.31 6.36
C GLY A 72 1.59 -3.62 6.86
N LEU A 73 2.54 -4.20 6.13
CA LEU A 73 3.29 -5.37 6.60
C LEU A 73 4.09 -5.08 7.87
N PHE A 74 4.68 -3.89 7.98
CA PHE A 74 5.42 -3.48 9.18
C PHE A 74 4.49 -3.42 10.41
N LEU A 75 3.29 -2.84 10.28
CA LEU A 75 2.31 -2.77 11.36
C LEU A 75 1.80 -4.16 11.77
N ILE A 76 1.54 -5.03 10.80
CA ILE A 76 1.17 -6.44 11.05
C ILE A 76 2.30 -7.18 11.77
N GLY A 77 3.55 -6.99 11.32
CA GLY A 77 4.74 -7.57 11.94
C GLY A 77 4.90 -7.13 13.39
N MET A 78 4.80 -5.82 13.66
CA MET A 78 4.79 -5.27 15.02
C MET A 78 3.70 -5.88 15.90
N SER A 79 2.49 -6.06 15.37
CA SER A 79 1.40 -6.70 16.10
C SER A 79 1.78 -8.13 16.55
N LYS A 80 2.51 -8.88 15.72
CA LYS A 80 2.93 -10.25 16.04
C LYS A 80 4.07 -10.28 17.04
N ILE A 81 5.06 -9.39 16.89
CA ILE A 81 6.16 -9.24 17.85
C ILE A 81 5.63 -8.90 19.25
N LEU A 82 4.68 -7.96 19.33
CA LEU A 82 4.05 -7.59 20.60
C LEU A 82 3.24 -8.73 21.22
N ALA A 83 2.62 -9.59 20.40
CA ALA A 83 1.93 -10.78 20.89
C ALA A 83 2.93 -11.75 21.52
N LEU A 84 4.02 -12.06 20.81
CA LEU A 84 5.08 -12.94 21.31
C LEU A 84 5.69 -12.43 22.61
N LEU A 85 6.02 -11.14 22.69
CA LEU A 85 6.58 -10.54 23.90
C LEU A 85 5.60 -10.57 25.08
N SER A 86 4.30 -10.40 24.83
CA SER A 86 3.28 -10.54 25.88
C SER A 86 3.25 -11.97 26.42
N ASP A 87 3.31 -12.96 25.54
CA ASP A 87 3.24 -14.37 25.92
C ASP A 87 4.48 -14.80 26.72
N ILE A 88 5.67 -14.31 26.35
CA ILE A 88 6.92 -14.55 27.10
C ILE A 88 6.85 -13.93 28.50
N LEU A 89 6.39 -12.68 28.62
CA LEU A 89 6.24 -12.01 29.91
C LEU A 89 5.26 -12.74 30.84
N ASP A 90 4.14 -13.21 30.28
CA ASP A 90 3.14 -13.98 31.04
C ASP A 90 3.68 -15.34 31.52
N GLN A 91 4.65 -15.92 30.81
CA GLN A 91 5.35 -17.15 31.25
C GLN A 91 6.36 -16.87 32.36
N LEU A 92 7.09 -15.76 32.30
CA LEU A 92 8.09 -15.37 33.31
C LEU A 92 7.45 -14.86 34.62
N SER A 93 6.20 -14.41 34.55
CA SER A 93 5.42 -13.95 35.71
C SER A 93 4.78 -15.08 36.53
N LYS A 94 4.88 -16.33 36.07
CA LYS A 94 4.34 -17.52 36.75
C LYS A 94 5.44 -18.27 37.48
#